data_AF-A0A7C6P185-F1
#
_entry.id   AF-A0A7C6P185-F1
#
_cell.length_a   1.000
_cell.length_b   1.000
_cell.length_c   1.000
_cell.angle_alpha   90.00
_cell.angle_beta   90.00
_cell.angle_gamma   90.00
#
_symmetry.space_group_name_H-M   'P 1'
#
loop_
_entity.id
_entity.type
_entity.pdbx_description
1 polymer ?
#
loop_
_entity_poly.entity_id
_entity_poly.type
_entity_poly.pdbx_seq_one_letter_code
_entity_poly.pdbx_strand_id
1 'polypeptide(L)'
;MYIYPDNLKSKAVLWLWQLRDIGIIGVGLLLSVFALAQLKLLPPIVVTALYAFLTIRFDDTSILDFIKYACAFFLTKQQTYEWGYTKQ
;
A
#
# COMPACT_ATOMS: atom_id res chain seq x y z
N MET A 1 -13.77 32.26 -5.82
CA MET A 1 -13.55 30.80 -5.67
C MET A 1 -12.04 30.58 -5.69
N TYR A 2 -11.46 30.14 -4.58
CA TYR A 2 -10.01 29.91 -4.47
C TYR A 2 -9.78 28.42 -4.74
N ILE A 3 -9.21 28.08 -5.89
CA ILE A 3 -8.73 26.73 -6.16
C ILE A 3 -7.46 26.56 -5.34
N TYR A 4 -7.57 25.84 -4.22
CA TYR A 4 -6.39 25.37 -3.53
C TYR A 4 -5.85 24.18 -4.34
N PRO A 5 -4.53 24.12 -4.63
CA PRO A 5 -3.98 22.97 -5.30
C PRO A 5 -3.95 21.79 -4.32
N ASP A 6 -5.03 21.00 -4.31
CA ASP A 6 -5.22 19.85 -3.42
C ASP A 6 -4.16 18.74 -3.60
N ASN A 7 -3.32 18.83 -4.66
CA ASN A 7 -2.38 17.80 -5.06
C ASN A 7 -0.90 18.25 -5.16
N LEU A 8 -0.46 19.27 -4.39
CA LEU A 8 0.95 19.73 -4.40
C LEU A 8 2.02 18.64 -4.19
N LYS A 9 1.65 17.44 -3.71
CA LYS A 9 2.56 16.31 -3.47
C LYS A 9 2.02 14.96 -3.93
N SER A 10 1.06 14.95 -4.85
CA SER A 10 0.45 13.71 -5.33
C SER A 10 1.50 12.82 -6.00
N LYS A 11 1.66 11.60 -5.49
CA LYS A 11 2.57 10.63 -6.10
C LYS A 11 1.96 10.15 -7.41
N ALA A 12 2.79 9.88 -8.41
CA ALA A 12 2.31 9.31 -9.67
C ALA A 12 1.70 7.91 -9.41
N VAL A 13 0.39 7.82 -9.57
CA VAL A 13 -0.41 6.58 -9.48
C VAL A 13 -0.78 6.16 -10.90
N LEU A 14 -0.62 4.88 -11.19
CA LEU A 14 -1.11 4.26 -12.43
C LEU A 14 -2.07 3.14 -12.03
N TRP A 15 -3.31 3.24 -12.52
CA TRP A 15 -4.43 2.37 -12.14
C TRP A 15 -4.64 2.33 -10.63
N LEU A 16 -4.07 1.34 -9.95
CA LEU A 16 -4.25 1.06 -8.52
C LEU A 16 -2.92 1.02 -7.77
N TRP A 17 -1.80 1.33 -8.43
CA TRP A 17 -0.46 1.24 -7.85
C TRP A 17 0.33 2.51 -8.07
N GLN A 18 1.30 2.76 -7.19
CA GLN A 18 2.30 3.80 -7.48
C GLN A 18 3.25 3.29 -8.55
N LEU A 19 3.83 4.21 -9.31
CA LEU A 19 4.80 3.88 -10.35
C LEU A 19 5.99 3.04 -9.81
N ARG A 20 6.41 3.31 -8.56
CA ARG A 20 7.44 2.53 -7.86
C ARG A 20 7.01 1.08 -7.64
N ASP A 21 5.78 0.87 -7.19
CA ASP A 21 5.30 -0.45 -6.81
C ASP A 21 5.10 -1.33 -8.07
N ILE A 22 4.72 -0.72 -9.19
CA ILE A 22 4.69 -1.37 -10.51
C ILE A 22 6.08 -1.84 -10.93
N GLY A 23 7.12 -1.01 -10.73
CA GLY A 23 8.50 -1.41 -11.01
C GLY A 23 8.92 -2.63 -10.19
N ILE A 24 8.57 -2.65 -8.90
CA ILE A 24 8.88 -3.78 -8.00
C ILE A 24 8.12 -5.04 -8.43
N ILE A 25 6.82 -4.93 -8.74
CA ILE A 25 6.00 -6.04 -9.22
C ILE A 25 6.56 -6.60 -10.53
N GLY A 26 6.95 -5.73 -11.46
CA GLY A 26 7.53 -6.13 -12.74
C GLY A 26 8.83 -6.93 -12.58
N VAL A 27 9.78 -6.41 -11.79
CA VAL A 27 11.05 -7.10 -11.53
C VAL A 27 10.81 -8.42 -10.79
N GLY A 28 9.95 -8.40 -9.77
CA GLY A 28 9.59 -9.61 -9.01
C GLY A 28 8.95 -10.68 -9.89
N LEU A 29 8.04 -10.30 -10.78
CA LEU A 29 7.37 -11.23 -11.69
C LEU A 29 8.37 -11.89 -12.63
N LEU A 30 9.29 -11.12 -13.21
CA LEU A 30 10.35 -11.65 -14.08
C LEU A 30 11.21 -12.69 -13.33
N LEU A 31 11.66 -12.35 -12.11
CA LEU A 31 12.43 -13.27 -11.27
C LEU A 31 11.63 -14.53 -10.90
N SER A 32 10.33 -14.37 -10.65
CA SER A 32 9.45 -15.47 -10.28
C SER A 32 9.19 -16.43 -11.43
N VAL A 33 8.94 -15.90 -12.64
CA VAL A 33 8.79 -16.70 -13.85
C VAL A 33 10.09 -17.45 -14.15
N PHE A 34 11.24 -16.78 -14.01
CA PHE A 34 12.54 -17.41 -14.18
C PHE A 34 12.77 -18.56 -13.18
N ALA A 35 12.50 -18.31 -11.89
CA ALA A 35 12.61 -19.33 -10.85
C ALA A 35 11.64 -20.50 -11.06
N LEU A 36 10.44 -20.23 -11.56
CA LEU A 36 9.46 -21.27 -11.88
C LEU A 36 9.90 -22.09 -13.11
N ALA A 37 10.44 -21.44 -14.14
CA ALA A 37 10.88 -22.09 -15.36
C ALA A 37 12.10 -23.00 -15.15
N GLN A 38 13.09 -22.56 -14.37
CA GLN A 38 14.33 -23.34 -14.16
C GLN A 38 14.28 -24.24 -12.92
N LEU A 39 13.81 -23.72 -11.78
CA LEU A 39 13.85 -24.42 -10.50
C LEU A 39 12.51 -25.05 -10.11
N LYS A 40 11.43 -24.82 -10.89
CA LYS A 40 10.05 -25.21 -10.54
C LYS A 40 9.62 -24.73 -9.14
N LEU A 41 10.20 -23.62 -8.69
CA LEU A 41 9.89 -23.03 -7.40
C LEU A 41 8.64 -22.15 -7.52
N LEU A 42 7.57 -22.59 -6.87
CA LEU A 42 6.34 -21.82 -6.68
C LEU A 42 6.43 -20.69 -5.64
N PRO A 43 7.25 -20.76 -4.56
CA PRO A 43 7.26 -19.69 -3.54
C PRO A 43 7.49 -18.26 -4.08
N PRO A 44 8.40 -18.02 -5.05
CA PRO A 44 8.63 -16.68 -5.60
C PRO A 44 7.36 -16.05 -6.20
N ILE A 45 6.59 -16.79 -7.00
CA ILE A 45 5.39 -16.24 -7.64
C ILE A 45 4.31 -15.91 -6.61
N VAL A 46 4.19 -16.72 -5.56
CA VAL A 46 3.25 -16.47 -4.47
C VAL A 46 3.61 -15.17 -3.73
N VAL A 47 4.88 -14.97 -3.41
CA VAL A 47 5.34 -13.75 -2.73
C VAL A 47 5.08 -12.50 -3.59
N THR A 48 5.36 -12.57 -4.89
CA THR A 48 5.10 -11.42 -5.78
C THR A 48 3.62 -11.11 -5.93
N ALA A 49 2.77 -12.13 -6.01
CA ALA A 49 1.32 -11.95 -6.06
C ALA A 49 0.77 -11.34 -4.75
N LEU A 50 1.24 -11.81 -3.60
CA LEU A 50 0.87 -11.25 -2.30
C LEU A 50 1.30 -9.79 -2.17
N TYR A 51 2.52 -9.46 -2.59
CA TYR A 51 3.01 -8.09 -2.61
C TYR A 51 2.17 -7.20 -3.52
N ALA A 52 1.88 -7.66 -4.75
CA ALA A 52 1.05 -6.94 -5.70
C ALA A 52 -0.35 -6.66 -5.13
N PHE A 53 -0.95 -7.63 -4.45
CA PHE A 53 -2.24 -7.44 -3.79
C PHE A 53 -2.17 -6.43 -2.63
N LEU A 54 -1.22 -6.61 -1.72
CA LEU A 54 -1.06 -5.75 -0.53
C LEU A 54 -0.78 -4.28 -0.88
N THR A 55 -0.11 -4.03 -2.01
CA THR A 55 0.27 -2.68 -2.44
C THR A 55 -0.80 -2.00 -3.33
N ILE A 56 -1.92 -2.68 -3.62
CA ILE A 56 -3.10 -2.02 -4.23
C ILE A 56 -3.52 -0.86 -3.35
N ARG A 57 -3.75 0.29 -3.99
CA ARG A 57 -4.23 1.52 -3.37
C ARG A 57 -5.67 1.79 -3.73
N PHE A 58 -6.44 2.20 -2.73
CA PHE A 58 -7.80 2.69 -2.85
C PHE A 58 -7.87 4.00 -2.06
N ASP A 59 -8.29 5.09 -2.71
CA ASP A 59 -8.43 6.40 -2.06
C ASP A 59 -7.13 6.84 -1.32
N ASP A 60 -6.01 6.82 -2.06
CA ASP A 60 -4.63 7.10 -1.59
C ASP A 60 -4.04 6.17 -0.49
N THR A 61 -4.83 5.24 0.04
CA THR A 61 -4.41 4.29 1.09
C THR A 61 -4.14 2.92 0.48
N SER A 62 -2.97 2.32 0.76
CA SER A 62 -2.72 0.94 0.35
C SER A 62 -3.40 -0.05 1.29
N ILE A 63 -3.74 -1.25 0.79
CA ILE A 63 -4.29 -2.33 1.64
C ILE A 63 -3.33 -2.66 2.79
N LEU A 64 -2.02 -2.65 2.51
CA LEU A 64 -0.99 -2.84 3.52
C LEU A 64 -1.02 -1.75 4.60
N ASP A 65 -1.20 -0.49 4.20
CA ASP A 65 -1.34 0.62 5.16
C ASP A 65 -2.63 0.47 5.96
N PHE A 66 -3.74 0.10 5.32
CA PHE A 66 -5.00 -0.20 6.01
C PHE A 66 -4.83 -1.29 7.07
N ILE A 67 -4.19 -2.42 6.73
CA ILE A 67 -3.92 -3.50 7.69
C ILE A 67 -3.03 -3.02 8.83
N LYS A 68 -1.99 -2.22 8.53
CA LYS A 68 -1.12 -1.64 9.57
C LYS A 68 -1.90 -0.74 10.53
N TYR A 69 -2.74 0.15 10.00
CA TYR A 69 -3.57 1.03 10.82
C TYR A 69 -4.59 0.23 11.64
N ALA A 70 -5.22 -0.78 11.04
CA ALA A 70 -6.12 -1.69 11.75
C ALA A 70 -5.39 -2.42 12.89
N CYS A 71 -4.22 -3.01 12.64
CA CYS A 71 -3.43 -3.66 13.69
C CYS A 71 -3.02 -2.68 14.79
N ALA A 72 -2.56 -1.47 14.44
CA ALA A 72 -2.20 -0.45 15.42
C ALA A 72 -3.40 -0.02 16.26
N PHE A 73 -4.58 0.08 15.65
CA PHE A 73 -5.84 0.40 16.32
C PHE A 73 -6.27 -0.71 17.28
N PHE A 74 -6.29 -1.97 16.83
CA PHE A 74 -6.76 -3.10 17.64
C PHE A 74 -5.78 -3.52 18.73
N LEU A 75 -4.47 -3.41 18.50
CA LEU A 75 -3.46 -3.99 19.38
C LEU A 75 -2.65 -2.95 20.17
N THR A 76 -2.47 -1.73 19.64
CA THR A 76 -1.46 -0.79 20.19
C THR A 76 -2.05 0.46 20.85
N LYS A 77 -3.19 0.99 20.37
CA LYS A 77 -3.70 2.30 20.79
C LYS A 77 -5.14 2.24 21.28
N GLN A 78 -5.35 2.40 22.59
CA GLN A 78 -6.65 2.76 23.16
C GLN A 78 -7.10 4.10 22.56
N GLN A 79 -8.23 4.14 21.86
CA GLN A 79 -8.81 5.41 21.40
C GLN A 79 -9.51 6.11 22.56
N THR A 80 -8.91 7.15 23.12
CA THR A 80 -9.56 8.04 24.08
C THR A 80 -10.01 9.31 23.35
N TYR A 81 -11.32 9.47 23.20
CA TYR A 81 -11.91 10.70 22.67
C TYR A 81 -12.34 11.57 23.85
N GLU A 82 -11.57 12.60 24.17
CA GLU A 82 -12.00 13.63 25.10
C GLU A 82 -12.79 14.69 24.34
N TRP A 83 -14.04 14.89 24.71
CA TRP A 83 -14.85 16.01 24.25
C TRP A 83 -14.72 17.14 25.26
N GLY A 84 -14.05 18.23 24.86
CA GLY A 84 -13.92 19.43 25.68
C GLY A 84 -13.80 20.67 24.80
N TYR A 85 -14.60 21.69 25.06
CA TYR A 85 -14.38 23.03 24.51
C TYR A 85 -13.06 23.56 25.05
N THR A 86 -12.01 23.58 24.23
CA THR A 86 -10.77 24.29 24.56
C THR A 86 -11.10 25.77 24.71
N LYS A 87 -11.23 26.26 25.95
CA LYS A 87 -11.11 27.70 26.22
C LYS A 87 -9.63 28.06 26.08
N GLN A 88 -9.34 28.86 25.05
CA GLN A 88 -8.09 29.58 24.88
C GLN A 88 -7.81 30.50 26.07
#